data_AF-A0A841L909-F1
#
_entry.id   AF-A0A841L909-F1
#
_cell.length_a   1.000
_cell.length_b   1.000
_cell.length_c   1.000
_cell.angle_alpha   90.00
_cell.angle_beta   90.00
_cell.angle_gamma   90.00
#
_symmetry.space_group_name_H-M   'P 1'
#
loop_
_entity.id
_entity.type
_entity.pdbx_description
1 polymer ?
#
loop_
_entity_poly.entity_id
_entity_poly.type
_entity_poly.pdbx_seq_one_letter_code
_entity_poly.pdbx_strand_id
1 'polypeptide(L)' 'MLPIEAPRRQRNRIGKKSIAGKFDPAIARAFAILAAKEDSTIEAMLTEAVLDILQKYKQQIER' A
#
# COMPACT_ATOMS: atom_id res chain seq x y z
N MET A 1 -30.45 15.95 -18.43
CA MET A 1 -29.24 15.75 -17.61
C MET A 1 -28.87 14.28 -17.67
N LEU A 2 -27.73 13.92 -18.25
CA LEU A 2 -27.22 12.55 -18.17
C LEU A 2 -26.62 12.36 -16.76
N PRO A 3 -26.91 11.26 -16.06
CA PRO A 3 -26.28 11.00 -14.76
C PRO A 3 -24.79 10.79 -15.00
N ILE A 4 -23.97 11.61 -14.36
CA ILE A 4 -22.52 11.41 -14.30
C ILE A 4 -22.32 10.13 -13.51
N GLU A 5 -22.07 9.02 -14.19
CA GLU A 5 -21.65 7.77 -13.53
C GLU A 5 -20.35 8.09 -12.77
N ALA A 6 -20.45 8.18 -11.44
CA ALA A 6 -19.27 8.23 -10.59
C ALA A 6 -18.37 7.05 -10.96
N PRO A 7 -17.04 7.25 -11.09
CA PRO A 7 -16.15 6.21 -11.58
C PRO A 7 -16.34 4.95 -10.74
N ARG A 8 -16.85 3.89 -11.39
CA ARG A 8 -17.16 2.60 -10.76
C ARG A 8 -15.90 2.08 -10.07
N ARG A 9 -15.97 2.05 -8.72
CA ARG A 9 -15.22 1.25 -7.75
C ARG A 9 -13.94 0.58 -8.31
N GLN A 10 -12.79 1.10 -7.91
CA GLN A 10 -11.43 0.62 -8.18
C GLN A 10 -11.38 -0.93 -8.23
N ARG A 11 -11.38 -1.49 -9.44
CA ARG A 11 -11.43 -2.94 -9.74
C ARG A 11 -10.17 -3.71 -9.26
N ASN A 12 -9.22 -3.02 -8.64
CA ASN A 12 -7.84 -3.45 -8.44
C ASN A 12 -7.50 -3.84 -6.98
N ARG A 13 -8.49 -4.34 -6.23
CA ARG A 13 -8.32 -4.83 -4.84
C ARG A 13 -8.83 -6.27 -4.63
N ILE A 14 -9.23 -6.97 -5.70
CA ILE A 14 -9.67 -8.37 -5.61
C ILE A 14 -8.50 -9.21 -5.08
N GLY A 15 -8.73 -9.95 -4.00
CA GLY A 15 -7.70 -10.76 -3.32
C GLY A 15 -6.75 -10.00 -2.39
N LYS A 16 -6.84 -8.67 -2.29
CA LYS A 16 -6.01 -7.87 -1.38
C LYS A 16 -6.74 -7.60 -0.07
N LYS A 17 -6.07 -7.81 1.07
CA LYS A 17 -6.57 -7.45 2.41
C LYS A 17 -6.01 -6.08 2.82
N SER A 18 -6.83 -5.26 3.47
CA SER A 18 -6.39 -3.98 4.01
C SER A 18 -5.66 -4.20 5.34
N ILE A 19 -4.50 -3.57 5.48
CA ILE A 19 -3.73 -3.51 6.73
C ILE A 19 -3.80 -2.08 7.23
N ALA A 20 -4.15 -1.89 8.49
CA ALA A 20 -4.19 -0.57 9.14
C ALA A 20 -3.36 -0.61 10.41
N GLY A 21 -2.59 0.46 10.65
CA GLY A 21 -1.74 0.62 11.82
C GLY A 21 -1.59 2.10 12.18
N LYS A 22 -1.26 2.37 13.43
CA LYS A 22 -0.88 3.71 13.86
C LYS A 22 0.61 3.91 13.62
N PHE A 23 0.96 4.91 12.83
CA PHE A 23 2.33 5.32 12.60
C PHE A 23 2.54 6.71 13.17
N ASP A 24 3.79 7.03 13.49
CA ASP A 24 4.16 8.41 13.81
C ASP A 24 3.84 9.32 12.60
N PRO A 25 3.20 10.48 12.79
CA PRO A 25 2.87 11.39 11.69
C PRO A 25 4.09 11.85 10.87
N ALA A 26 5.28 11.96 11.48
CA ALA A 26 6.52 12.27 10.77
C ALA A 26 6.91 11.14 9.82
N ILE A 27 6.76 9.88 10.25
CA ILE A 27 7.02 8.70 9.42
C ILE A 27 6.05 8.66 8.23
N ALA A 28 4.76 8.87 8.47
CA ALA A 28 3.76 8.89 7.40
C ALA A 28 4.06 9.96 6.34
N ARG A 29 4.51 11.15 6.76
CA ARG A 29 4.93 12.21 5.85
C ARG A 29 6.18 11.84 5.05
N ALA A 30 7.18 11.25 5.69
CA ALA A 30 8.39 10.81 5.01
C ALA A 30 8.07 9.78 3.91
N PHE A 31 7.21 8.79 4.21
CA PHE A 31 6.75 7.82 3.21
C PHE A 31 6.00 8.47 2.05
N ALA A 32 5.14 9.44 2.32
CA ALA A 32 4.42 10.15 1.25
C ALA A 32 5.36 10.91 0.31
N ILE A 33 6.37 11.60 0.85
CA ILE A 33 7.38 12.31 0.06
C ILE A 33 8.19 11.31 -0.77
N LEU A 34 8.61 10.20 -0.16
CA LEU A 34 9.39 9.17 -0.85
C LEU A 34 8.60 8.52 -1.98
N ALA A 35 7.33 8.18 -1.74
CA ALA A 35 6.43 7.61 -2.74
C ALA A 35 6.27 8.54 -3.96
N ALA A 36 6.11 9.84 -3.73
CA ALA A 36 6.04 10.82 -4.81
C ALA A 36 7.37 10.95 -5.58
N LYS A 37 8.51 10.82 -4.89
CA LYS A 37 9.84 10.92 -5.51
C LYS A 37 10.15 9.73 -6.42
N GLU A 38 9.78 8.52 -5.99
CA GLU A 38 10.10 7.27 -6.68
C GLU A 38 8.98 6.80 -7.64
N ASP A 39 7.99 7.67 -7.94
CA ASP A 39 6.80 7.36 -8.76
C ASP A 39 6.13 6.03 -8.35
N SER A 40 5.96 5.84 -7.04
CA SER A 40 5.46 4.61 -6.45
C SER A 40 4.39 4.90 -5.40
N THR A 41 3.88 3.85 -4.75
CA THR A 41 2.83 3.96 -3.75
C THR A 41 3.35 3.57 -2.37
N ILE A 42 2.78 4.18 -1.33
CA ILE A 42 3.07 3.80 0.06
C ILE A 42 2.79 2.30 0.27
N GLU A 43 1.73 1.76 -0.34
CA GLU A 43 1.42 0.33 -0.29
C GLU A 43 2.54 -0.54 -0.88
N ALA A 44 3.12 -0.16 -2.01
CA ALA A 44 4.23 -0.89 -2.63
C ALA A 44 5.49 -0.88 -1.74
N MET A 45 5.87 0.30 -1.23
CA MET A 45 7.04 0.44 -0.35
C MET A 45 6.88 -0.35 0.96
N LEU A 46 5.69 -0.31 1.55
CA LEU A 46 5.40 -1.10 2.75
C LEU A 46 5.39 -2.60 2.44
N THR A 47 4.92 -3.00 1.26
CA THR A 47 4.95 -4.41 0.84
C THR A 47 6.39 -4.91 0.74
N GLU A 48 7.27 -4.15 0.11
CA GLU A 48 8.71 -4.48 0.03
C GLU A 48 9.34 -4.59 1.42
N ALA A 49 9.16 -3.58 2.27
CA ALA A 49 9.70 -3.61 3.63
C ALA A 49 9.17 -4.78 4.47
N VAL A 50 7.89 -5.13 4.32
CA VAL A 50 7.30 -6.29 5.01
C VAL A 50 7.87 -7.61 4.46
N LEU A 51 8.07 -7.73 3.16
CA LEU A 51 8.68 -8.91 2.55
C LEU A 51 10.10 -9.13 3.08
N ASP A 52 10.90 -8.07 3.18
CA ASP A 52 12.26 -8.14 3.73
C ASP A 52 12.27 -8.62 5.18
N ILE A 53 11.34 -8.12 6.00
CA ILE A 53 11.15 -8.57 7.38
C ILE A 53 10.77 -10.06 7.41
N LEU A 54 9.78 -10.47 6.63
CA LEU A 54 9.32 -11.86 6.63
C LEU A 54 10.42 -12.83 6.16
N GLN A 55 11.20 -12.43 5.15
CA GLN A 55 12.36 -13.18 4.69
C GLN A 55 13.41 -13.32 5.80
N LYS A 56 13.70 -12.23 6.54
CA LYS A 56 14.62 -12.26 7.68
C LYS A 56 14.20 -13.28 8.75
N TYR A 57 12.90 -13.46 8.98
CA TYR A 57 12.34 -14.41 9.95
C TYR A 57 11.95 -15.77 9.34
N LYS A 58 12.36 -16.04 8.08
CA LYS A 58 12.08 -17.28 7.34
C LYS A 58 10.58 -17.63 7.29
N GLN A 59 9.71 -16.61 7.30
CA GLN A 59 8.28 -16.79 7.19
C GLN A 59 7.89 -16.91 5.72
N GLN A 60 7.23 -18.01 5.36
CA GLN A 60 6.70 -18.19 4.01
C GLN A 60 5.35 -17.50 3.90
N ILE A 61 5.14 -16.78 2.81
CA ILE A 61 3.83 -16.26 2.43
C ILE A 61 3.26 -17.25 1.42
N GLU A 62 2.24 -18.00 1.82
CA GLU A 62 1.45 -18.78 0.86
C GLU A 62 0.71 -17.81 -0.06
N ARG A 63 0.93 -17.96 -1.37
CA ARG A 63 0.30 -17.14 -2.42
C ARG A 63 -1.06 -17.69 -2.81
#